data_AF-A0A3A4SA13-F1
#
_entry.id   AF-A0A3A4SA13-F1
#
_cell.length_a   1.000
_cell.length_b   1.000
_cell.length_c   1.000
_cell.angle_alpha   90.00
_cell.angle_beta   90.00
_cell.angle_gamma   90.00
#
_symmetry.space_group_name_H-M   'P 1'
#
loop_
_entity.id
_entity.type
_entity.pdbx_description
1 polymer ?
#
loop_
_entity_poly.entity_id
_entity_poly.type
_entity_poly.pdbx_seq_one_letter_code
_entity_poly.pdbx_strand_id
1 'polypeptide(L)' 'MGNNGYSIPAIDDLDMACFYHDKCFKGFLADNRSCNAAFLIRLSPIVANNAWNTTKGAYARAAVALFSRFV' A
#
# COMPACT_ATOMS: atom_id res chain seq x y z
N MET A 1 10.59 -17.14 -0.41
CA MET A 1 9.86 -16.77 -1.65
C MET A 1 9.33 -15.35 -1.46
N GLY A 2 9.89 -14.38 -2.17
CA GLY A 2 9.43 -13.00 -2.23
C GLY A 2 9.90 -12.44 -3.57
N ASN A 3 8.98 -11.97 -4.40
CA ASN A 3 9.27 -11.62 -5.79
C ASN A 3 10.19 -10.40 -5.84
N ASN A 4 11.39 -10.58 -6.43
CA ASN A 4 12.32 -9.51 -6.83
C ASN A 4 11.79 -8.70 -8.03
N GLY A 5 10.49 -8.40 -8.07
CA GLY A 5 9.86 -7.71 -9.20
C GLY A 5 10.08 -6.20 -9.14
N TYR A 6 11.33 -5.70 -9.17
CA TYR A 6 11.57 -4.29 -8.83
C TYR A 6 12.65 -3.60 -9.67
N SER A 7 12.54 -3.70 -11.00
CA SER A 7 13.32 -2.87 -11.95
C SER A 7 12.52 -1.71 -12.57
N ILE A 8 11.27 -1.51 -12.15
CA ILE A 8 10.40 -0.45 -12.71
C ILE A 8 10.22 0.62 -11.62
N PRO A 9 10.59 1.89 -11.88
CA PRO A 9 10.34 2.97 -10.94
C PRO A 9 8.83 3.10 -10.67
N ALA A 10 8.47 3.42 -9.43
CA ALA A 10 7.09 3.68 -9.05
C ALA A 10 6.50 4.76 -9.98
N ILE A 11 5.33 4.49 -10.57
CA ILE A 11 4.70 5.38 -11.55
C ILE A 11 4.11 6.60 -10.83
N ASP A 12 3.58 6.39 -9.63
CA ASP A 12 3.05 7.44 -8.77
C ASP A 12 3.22 7.13 -7.27
N ASP A 13 2.71 8.01 -6.40
CA ASP A 13 2.79 7.85 -4.95
C ASP A 13 2.01 6.63 -4.41
N LEU A 14 1.00 6.12 -5.13
CA LEU A 14 0.25 4.92 -4.76
C LEU A 14 1.11 3.69 -5.05
N ASP A 15 1.73 3.62 -6.22
CA ASP A 15 2.70 2.58 -6.55
C ASP A 15 3.90 2.61 -5.59
N MET A 16 4.36 3.80 -5.19
CA MET A 16 5.43 3.94 -4.21
C MET A 16 4.99 3.43 -2.82
N ALA A 17 3.73 3.64 -2.43
CA ALA A 17 3.20 3.09 -1.19
C ALA A 17 3.17 1.55 -1.23
N CYS A 18 2.72 0.96 -2.34
CA CYS A 18 2.74 -0.49 -2.57
C CYS A 18 4.18 -1.03 -2.54
N PHE A 19 5.12 -0.36 -3.20
CA PHE A 19 6.54 -0.72 -3.20
C PHE A 19 7.09 -0.85 -1.77
N TYR A 20 6.83 0.12 -0.90
CA TYR A 20 7.30 0.08 0.48
C TYR A 20 6.63 -1.03 1.30
N HIS A 21 5.35 -1.31 1.04
CA HIS A 21 4.62 -2.39 1.69
C HIS A 21 5.20 -3.76 1.33
N ASP A 22 5.36 -4.03 0.04
CA ASP A 22 5.95 -5.28 -0.47
C ASP A 22 7.38 -5.49 0.04
N LYS A 23 8.19 -4.43 0.09
CA LYS A 23 9.55 -4.50 0.64
C LYS A 23 9.56 -4.81 2.14
N CYS A 24 8.55 -4.35 2.87
CA CYS A 24 8.41 -4.64 4.30
C CYS A 24 7.84 -6.04 4.55
N PHE A 25 7.02 -6.55 3.63
CA PHE A 25 6.28 -7.79 3.77
C PHE A 25 7.19 -9.00 4.04
N LYS A 26 6.92 -9.69 5.15
CA LYS A 26 7.70 -10.83 5.63
C LYS A 26 7.12 -12.18 5.22
N GLY A 27 6.06 -12.20 4.42
CA GLY A 27 5.34 -13.39 3.99
C GLY A 27 3.98 -13.55 4.68
N PHE A 28 3.09 -14.35 4.06
CA PHE A 28 1.68 -14.47 4.47
C PHE A 28 1.45 -15.08 5.86
N LEU A 29 2.41 -15.86 6.36
CA LEU A 29 2.34 -16.50 7.68
C LEU A 29 3.10 -15.70 8.77
N ALA A 30 3.72 -14.58 8.40
CA ALA A 30 4.48 -13.73 9.32
C ALA A 30 3.62 -12.58 9.88
N ASP A 31 4.07 -11.99 10.99
CA ASP A 31 3.47 -10.76 11.50
C ASP A 31 3.90 -9.57 10.61
N ASN A 32 2.90 -9.01 9.92
CA ASN A 32 3.05 -7.86 9.02
C ASN A 32 2.33 -6.61 9.53
N ARG A 33 1.83 -6.60 10.78
CA ARG A 33 1.03 -5.48 11.30
C ARG A 33 1.76 -4.14 11.21
N SER A 34 3.06 -4.12 11.49
CA SER A 34 3.88 -2.90 11.35
C SER A 34 4.00 -2.42 9.90
N CYS A 35 4.11 -3.35 8.95
CA CYS A 35 4.12 -3.04 7.52
C CYS A 35 2.77 -2.48 7.06
N ASN A 36 1.68 -3.09 7.51
CA ASN A 36 0.32 -2.65 7.21
C ASN A 36 0.05 -1.25 7.80
N ALA A 37 0.48 -0.99 9.03
CA ALA A 37 0.36 0.32 9.65
C ALA A 37 1.14 1.40 8.88
N ALA A 38 2.39 1.10 8.50
CA ALA A 38 3.21 2.02 7.70
C ALA A 38 2.64 2.27 6.30
N PHE A 39 1.97 1.27 5.71
CA PHE A 39 1.27 1.38 4.44
C PHE A 39 0.03 2.27 4.56
N LEU A 40 -0.80 2.09 5.60
CA LEU A 40 -1.96 2.96 5.86
C LEU A 40 -1.57 4.43 6.04
N ILE A 41 -0.46 4.71 6.72
CA ILE A 41 0.06 6.08 6.88
C ILE A 41 0.40 6.69 5.51
N ARG A 42 0.96 5.91 4.58
CA ARG A 42 1.28 6.37 3.21
C ARG A 42 0.04 6.57 2.34
N LEU A 43 -1.00 5.77 2.54
CA LEU A 43 -2.26 5.90 1.81
C LEU A 43 -3.09 7.12 2.26
N SER A 44 -2.96 7.55 3.51
CA SER A 44 -3.71 8.69 4.07
C SER A 44 -3.65 9.96 3.20
N PRO A 45 -2.46 10.50 2.83
CA PRO A 45 -2.39 11.68 1.97
C PRO A 45 -2.94 11.43 0.55
N ILE A 46 -2.81 10.21 0.03
CA ILE A 46 -3.33 9.85 -1.31
C ILE A 46 -4.85 9.91 -1.31
N VAL A 47 -5.48 9.35 -0.27
CA VAL A 47 -6.94 9.39 -0.09
C VAL A 47 -7.44 10.81 0.11
N ALA A 48 -6.69 11.64 0.86
CA ALA A 48 -7.06 13.05 1.10
C ALA A 48 -6.98 13.91 -0.16
N ASN A 49 -5.99 13.67 -1.03
CA ASN A 49 -5.73 14.48 -2.22
C ASN A 49 -6.43 13.97 -3.51
N ASN A 50 -7.11 12.81 -3.46
CA ASN A 50 -7.79 12.24 -4.61
C ASN A 50 -9.30 12.09 -4.38
N ALA A 51 -10.08 12.56 -5.36
CA ALA A 51 -11.52 12.34 -5.37
C ALA A 51 -11.86 10.84 -5.43
N TRP A 52 -12.99 10.46 -4.85
CA TRP A 52 -13.41 9.06 -4.76
C TRP A 52 -13.69 8.40 -6.13
N ASN A 53 -14.00 9.21 -7.14
CA ASN A 53 -14.32 8.78 -8.50
C ASN A 53 -13.09 8.69 -9.41
N THR A 54 -11.89 9.01 -8.93
CA THR A 54 -10.65 8.73 -9.67
C THR A 54 -10.22 7.30 -9.42
N THR A 55 -9.65 6.65 -10.43
CA THR A 55 -9.09 5.29 -10.34
C THR A 55 -8.14 5.18 -9.15
N LYS A 56 -7.24 6.14 -9.00
CA LYS A 56 -6.27 6.20 -7.91
C LYS A 56 -6.91 6.36 -6.53
N GLY A 57 -7.88 7.26 -6.39
CA GLY A 57 -8.60 7.47 -5.14
C GLY A 57 -9.42 6.25 -4.72
N ALA A 58 -10.04 5.56 -5.68
CA ALA A 58 -10.77 4.32 -5.46
C ALA A 58 -9.85 3.20 -4.95
N TYR A 59 -8.71 2.97 -5.62
CA TYR A 59 -7.74 1.96 -5.19
C TYR A 59 -7.13 2.27 -3.82
N ALA A 60 -6.75 3.52 -3.55
CA ALA A 60 -6.19 3.92 -2.25
C ALA A 60 -7.20 3.67 -1.10
N ARG A 61 -8.48 3.98 -1.31
CA ARG A 61 -9.54 3.72 -0.31
C ARG A 61 -9.80 2.23 -0.12
N ALA A 62 -9.83 1.46 -1.20
CA ALA A 62 -9.98 0.01 -1.14
C ALA A 62 -8.83 -0.63 -0.35
N ALA A 63 -7.59 -0.19 -0.59
CA ALA A 63 -6.43 -0.65 0.16
C ALA A 63 -6.53 -0.28 1.65
N VAL A 64 -6.93 0.95 1.99
CA VAL A 64 -7.18 1.33 3.40
C VAL A 64 -8.22 0.41 4.06
N ALA A 65 -9.36 0.16 3.39
CA ALA A 65 -10.43 -0.67 3.91
C ALA A 65 -10.01 -2.14 4.11
N LEU A 66 -9.12 -2.65 3.25
CA LEU A 66 -8.59 -4.01 3.37
C LEU A 66 -7.57 -4.11 4.50
N PHE A 67 -6.53 -3.27 4.48
CA PHE A 67 -5.37 -3.39 5.35
C PHE A 67 -5.59 -2.87 6.77
N SER A 68 -6.58 -2.00 7.00
CA SER A 68 -7.02 -1.62 8.36
C SER A 68 -7.54 -2.80 9.19
N ARG A 69 -7.94 -3.90 8.56
CA ARG A 69 -8.37 -5.14 9.23
C ARG A 69 -7.19 -6.00 9.70
N PHE A 70 -5.97 -5.68 9.27
CA PHE A 70 -4.76 -6.47 9.49
C PHE A 70 -3.65 -5.67 10.20
N VAL A 71 -4.03 -4.64 10.97
CA VAL A 71 -3.15 -3.85 11.85
C VAL A 71 -3.38 -4.22 13.31
#